data_AF-A0A8J3JIN0-F1
#
_entry.id   AF-A0A8J3JIN0-F1
#
_cell.length_a   1.000
_cell.length_b   1.000
_cell.length_c   1.000
_cell.angle_alpha   90.00
_cell.angle_beta   90.00
_cell.angle_gamma   90.00
#
_symmetry.space_group_name_H-M   'P 1'
#
loop_
_entity.id
_entity.type
_entity.pdbx_description
1 polymer ?
#
loop_
_entity_poly.entity_id
_entity_poly.type
_entity_poly.pdbx_seq_one_letter_code
_entity_poly.pdbx_strand_id
1 'polypeptide(L)'
;MRRLLGLLFIAYGFLLAVNTTFPLVADLSGERVTAGPSGDSTICSARLLAPPLAGIYSNCDASWLEGAQRVNGRLVGADVAEKTLSGTEVEAAIIEGMDGYAFLPPTGLERVAGFAAPLVVIFGLVLLFAPRKRRRRGRSHGHHGDHDHDDDDYGDSDDGGGWGDSGGDSGGGDGGGGGD
;
A
#
# COMPACT_ATOMS: atom_id res chain seq x y z
N MET A 1 11.10 -13.44 2.70
CA MET A 1 9.85 -13.44 1.90
C MET A 1 8.73 -12.58 2.50
N ARG A 2 8.21 -12.83 3.72
CA ARG A 2 7.10 -12.02 4.28
C ARG A 2 7.34 -10.51 4.36
N ARG A 3 8.53 -10.07 4.80
CA ARG A 3 8.90 -8.64 4.84
C ARG A 3 8.99 -8.00 3.45
N LEU A 4 9.48 -8.75 2.46
CA LEU A 4 9.57 -8.30 1.08
C LEU A 4 8.17 -8.18 0.44
N LEU A 5 7.29 -9.14 0.72
CA LEU A 5 5.86 -9.05 0.37
C LEU A 5 5.18 -7.85 1.04
N GLY A 6 5.44 -7.61 2.33
CA GLY A 6 4.90 -6.45 3.06
C GLY A 6 5.33 -5.12 2.43
N LEU A 7 6.62 -4.97 2.10
CA LEU A 7 7.12 -3.79 1.38
C LEU A 7 6.49 -3.63 0.00
N LEU A 8 6.31 -4.73 -0.74
CA LEU A 8 5.66 -4.71 -2.05
C LEU A 8 4.20 -4.25 -1.93
N PHE A 9 3.45 -4.74 -0.93
CA PHE A 9 2.09 -4.29 -0.66
C PHE A 9 2.02 -2.81 -0.27
N ILE A 10 2.95 -2.32 0.54
CA ILE A 10 3.01 -0.90 0.91
C ILE A 10 3.29 -0.05 -0.33
N ALA A 11 4.29 -0.41 -1.14
CA ALA A 11 4.65 0.32 -2.35
C ALA A 11 3.49 0.31 -3.37
N TYR A 12 2.85 -0.84 -3.57
CA TYR A 12 1.71 -0.99 -4.45
C TYR A 12 0.49 -0.20 -3.94
N GLY A 13 0.17 -0.30 -2.65
CA GLY A 13 -0.92 0.45 -2.04
C GLY A 13 -0.71 1.97 -2.12
N PHE A 14 0.54 2.43 -1.94
CA PHE A 14 0.87 3.85 -2.10
C PHE A 14 0.74 4.31 -3.55
N LEU A 15 1.23 3.54 -4.51
CA LEU A 15 1.02 3.83 -5.93
C LEU A 15 -0.47 3.90 -6.26
N LEU A 16 -1.26 2.96 -5.75
CA LEU A 16 -2.70 2.92 -5.99
C LEU A 16 -3.39 4.14 -5.36
N ALA A 17 -3.02 4.49 -4.13
CA ALA A 17 -3.51 5.68 -3.45
C ALA A 17 -3.20 6.95 -4.25
N VAL A 18 -1.94 7.19 -4.61
CA VAL A 18 -1.56 8.41 -5.36
C VAL A 18 -2.33 8.51 -6.68
N ASN A 19 -2.51 7.40 -7.40
CA ASN A 19 -3.18 7.44 -8.70
C ASN A 19 -4.71 7.61 -8.60
N THR A 20 -5.34 7.08 -7.56
CA THR A 20 -6.80 7.20 -7.40
C THR A 20 -7.21 8.43 -6.60
N THR A 21 -6.32 8.99 -5.77
CA THR A 21 -6.65 10.10 -4.88
C THR A 21 -6.91 11.38 -5.65
N PHE A 22 -6.11 11.74 -6.67
CA PHE A 22 -6.34 13.01 -7.38
C PHE A 22 -7.70 13.07 -8.10
N PRO A 23 -8.11 12.09 -8.93
CA PRO A 23 -9.45 12.11 -9.53
C PRO A 23 -10.56 12.09 -8.47
N LEU A 24 -10.35 11.39 -7.36
CA LEU A 24 -11.35 11.26 -6.30
C LEU A 24 -11.48 12.55 -5.47
N VAL A 25 -10.37 13.24 -5.21
CA VAL A 25 -10.35 14.58 -4.61
C VAL A 25 -10.98 15.59 -5.57
N ALA A 26 -10.64 15.55 -6.85
CA ALA A 26 -11.27 16.40 -7.87
C ALA A 26 -12.79 16.20 -7.90
N ASP A 27 -13.27 14.96 -7.84
CA ASP A 27 -14.70 14.65 -7.82
C ASP A 27 -15.40 15.17 -6.55
N LEU A 28 -14.71 15.17 -5.40
CA LEU A 28 -15.30 15.55 -4.11
C LEU A 28 -15.23 17.06 -3.81
N SER A 29 -14.14 17.72 -4.18
CA SER A 29 -13.86 19.11 -3.81
C SER A 29 -13.54 20.02 -4.98
N GLY A 30 -13.42 19.48 -6.19
CA GLY A 30 -13.08 20.27 -7.36
C GLY A 30 -14.26 21.04 -7.92
N GLU A 31 -13.96 22.17 -8.56
CA GLU A 31 -14.94 22.95 -9.31
C GLU A 31 -15.30 22.20 -10.60
N ARG A 32 -16.60 21.99 -10.84
CA ARG A 32 -17.09 21.30 -12.03
C ARG A 32 -17.03 22.22 -13.23
N VAL A 33 -16.38 21.76 -14.28
CA VAL A 33 -16.25 22.47 -15.54
C VAL A 33 -16.62 21.57 -16.70
N THR A 34 -17.10 22.18 -17.78
CA THR A 34 -17.28 21.50 -19.05
C THR A 34 -16.00 21.67 -19.86
N ALA A 35 -15.23 20.60 -19.99
CA ALA A 35 -14.01 20.55 -20.79
C ALA A 35 -14.30 19.97 -22.18
N GLY A 36 -13.68 20.55 -23.20
CA GLY A 36 -13.76 20.07 -24.58
C GLY A 36 -12.39 20.12 -25.26
N PRO A 37 -12.29 19.67 -26.52
CA PRO A 37 -11.05 19.73 -27.29
C PRO A 37 -10.51 21.16 -27.38
N SER A 38 -9.19 21.31 -27.27
CA SER A 38 -8.51 22.60 -27.44
C SER A 38 -8.16 22.84 -28.91
N GLY A 39 -9.11 23.36 -29.69
CA GLY A 39 -8.90 23.71 -31.10
C GLY A 39 -9.03 22.52 -32.07
N ASP A 40 -8.41 22.65 -33.26
CA ASP A 40 -8.62 21.73 -34.39
C ASP A 40 -7.86 20.39 -34.26
N SER A 41 -6.84 20.31 -33.40
CA SER A 41 -6.07 19.10 -33.17
C SER A 41 -5.88 18.82 -31.67
N THR A 42 -6.58 17.80 -31.18
CA THR A 42 -6.40 17.31 -29.81
C THR A 42 -5.19 16.39 -29.78
N ILE A 43 -4.16 16.76 -29.00
CA ILE A 43 -2.99 15.92 -28.76
C ILE A 43 -3.21 15.17 -27.45
N CYS A 44 -3.35 13.85 -27.55
CA CYS A 44 -3.41 12.97 -26.39
C CYS A 44 -2.06 12.29 -26.17
N SER A 45 -1.60 12.27 -24.92
CA SER A 45 -0.37 11.60 -24.50
C SER A 45 -0.65 10.66 -23.33
N ALA A 46 -0.27 9.40 -23.45
CA ALA A 46 -0.11 8.49 -22.32
C ALA A 46 1.36 8.55 -21.85
N ARG A 47 1.76 9.67 -21.22
CA ARG A 47 3.12 9.76 -20.70
C ARG A 47 3.22 8.95 -19.43
N LEU A 48 3.80 7.75 -19.55
CA LEU A 48 4.20 6.97 -18.36
C LEU A 48 5.05 7.87 -17.44
N LEU A 49 4.76 7.87 -16.14
CA LEU A 49 5.47 8.64 -15.10
C LEU A 49 5.39 10.18 -15.20
N ALA A 50 4.51 10.76 -16.03
CA ALA A 50 4.32 12.22 -16.03
C ALA A 50 3.43 12.67 -14.85
N PRO A 51 3.72 13.79 -14.18
CA PRO A 51 2.82 14.36 -13.18
C PRO A 51 1.43 14.68 -13.77
N PRO A 52 0.33 14.61 -12.98
CA PRO A 52 0.25 14.33 -11.54
C PRO A 52 -0.01 12.86 -11.18
N LEU A 53 -0.34 12.04 -12.18
CA LEU A 53 -0.69 10.63 -12.03
C LEU A 53 0.37 9.83 -12.73
N ALA A 54 0.97 8.84 -12.08
CA ALA A 54 2.23 8.16 -12.43
C ALA A 54 2.23 7.37 -13.77
N GLY A 55 1.52 7.84 -14.80
CA GLY A 55 1.43 7.25 -16.12
C GLY A 55 0.23 6.34 -16.33
N ILE A 56 -0.65 6.19 -15.34
CA ILE A 56 -1.78 5.25 -15.44
C ILE A 56 -2.89 5.83 -16.33
N TYR A 57 -3.00 7.15 -16.40
CA TYR A 57 -4.00 7.84 -17.20
C TYR A 57 -3.39 8.46 -18.45
N SER A 58 -4.15 8.41 -19.53
CA SER A 58 -3.92 9.32 -20.65
C SER A 58 -4.28 10.74 -20.23
N ASN A 59 -3.65 11.70 -20.87
CA ASN A 59 -4.02 13.11 -20.78
C ASN A 59 -4.15 13.68 -22.19
N CYS A 60 -5.06 14.62 -22.39
CA CYS A 60 -5.25 15.31 -23.66
C CYS A 60 -5.29 16.81 -23.43
N ASP A 61 -4.78 17.56 -24.40
CA ASP A 61 -4.94 19.02 -24.38
C ASP A 61 -6.43 19.35 -24.57
N ALA A 62 -6.95 20.18 -23.68
CA ALA A 62 -8.37 20.52 -23.59
C ALA A 62 -8.56 21.99 -23.22
N SER A 63 -9.77 22.49 -23.44
CA SER A 63 -10.18 23.83 -23.04
C SER A 63 -11.51 23.78 -22.31
N TRP A 64 -11.68 24.62 -21.30
CA TRP A 64 -12.91 24.72 -20.51
C TRP A 64 -13.24 26.18 -20.20
N LEU A 65 -14.45 26.42 -19.73
CA LEU A 65 -14.88 27.73 -19.25
C LEU A 65 -14.63 27.84 -17.75
N GLU A 66 -13.96 28.92 -17.35
CA GLU A 66 -13.79 29.34 -15.97
C GLU A 66 -14.44 30.73 -15.83
N GLY A 67 -15.64 30.75 -15.27
CA GLY A 67 -16.53 31.91 -15.34
C GLY A 67 -16.85 32.29 -16.80
N ALA A 68 -16.37 33.47 -17.23
CA ALA A 68 -16.58 33.98 -18.60
C ALA A 68 -15.39 33.77 -19.54
N GLN A 69 -14.28 33.21 -19.06
CA GLN A 69 -13.05 33.05 -19.84
C GLN A 69 -12.86 31.58 -20.24
N ARG A 70 -12.37 31.36 -21.47
CA ARG A 70 -11.93 30.04 -21.89
C ARG A 70 -10.46 29.85 -21.53
N VAL A 71 -10.19 28.82 -20.74
CA VAL A 71 -8.85 28.45 -20.28
C VAL A 71 -8.44 27.16 -20.99
N ASN A 72 -7.16 27.07 -21.35
CA ASN A 72 -6.57 25.88 -21.95
C ASN A 72 -5.73 25.15 -20.91
N GLY A 73 -5.74 23.82 -20.96
CA GLY A 73 -4.93 22.99 -20.09
C GLY A 73 -4.97 21.52 -20.50
N ARG A 74 -4.79 20.62 -19.53
CA ARG A 74 -4.78 19.18 -19.72
C ARG A 74 -5.98 18.54 -19.04
N LEU A 75 -6.76 17.79 -19.81
CA LEU A 75 -7.77 16.89 -19.29
C LEU A 75 -7.12 15.54 -18.99
N VAL A 76 -7.38 14.98 -17.81
CA VAL A 76 -6.76 13.75 -17.32
C VAL A 76 -7.84 12.80 -16.82
N GLY A 77 -7.74 11.52 -17.16
CA GLY A 77 -8.56 10.48 -16.55
C GLY A 77 -8.74 9.27 -17.44
N ALA A 78 -9.56 8.33 -16.97
CA ALA A 78 -9.94 7.18 -17.76
C ALA A 78 -10.68 7.63 -19.03
N ASP A 79 -10.32 7.04 -20.16
CA ASP A 79 -10.97 7.23 -21.46
C ASP A 79 -10.94 8.67 -21.99
N VAL A 80 -10.07 9.55 -21.46
CA VAL A 80 -9.97 10.93 -21.94
C VAL A 80 -9.64 11.00 -23.42
N ALA A 81 -8.79 10.10 -23.91
CA ALA A 81 -8.43 10.04 -25.32
C ALA A 81 -9.65 9.75 -26.19
N GLU A 82 -10.47 8.78 -25.81
CA GLU A 82 -11.69 8.44 -26.54
C GLU A 82 -12.68 9.61 -26.54
N LYS A 83 -12.96 10.17 -25.35
CA LYS A 83 -13.95 11.24 -25.18
C LYS A 83 -13.55 12.56 -25.83
N THR A 84 -12.26 12.88 -25.87
CA THR A 84 -11.77 14.13 -26.47
C THR A 84 -11.63 14.01 -27.99
N LEU A 85 -11.21 12.83 -28.50
CA LEU A 85 -11.12 12.59 -29.94
C LEU A 85 -12.48 12.52 -30.63
N SER A 86 -13.55 12.14 -29.92
CA SER A 86 -14.92 12.22 -30.43
C SER A 86 -15.45 13.65 -30.52
N GLY A 87 -14.67 14.65 -30.07
CA GLY A 87 -15.06 16.05 -30.07
C GLY A 87 -16.16 16.37 -29.05
N THR A 88 -16.39 15.47 -28.10
CA THR A 88 -17.47 15.63 -27.11
C THR A 88 -17.00 16.49 -25.96
N GLU A 89 -17.82 17.46 -25.58
CA GLU A 89 -17.64 18.13 -24.31
C GLU A 89 -17.96 17.16 -23.16
N VAL A 90 -17.14 17.21 -22.12
CA VAL A 90 -17.18 16.30 -20.98
C VAL A 90 -17.10 17.07 -19.68
N GLU A 91 -17.86 16.62 -18.70
CA GLU A 91 -17.76 17.14 -17.36
C GLU A 91 -16.45 16.68 -16.72
N ALA A 92 -15.71 17.64 -16.19
CA ALA A 92 -14.46 17.45 -15.49
C ALA A 92 -14.45 18.29 -14.21
N ALA A 93 -13.46 18.07 -13.35
CA ALA A 93 -13.30 18.82 -12.12
C ALA A 93 -11.88 19.37 -11.99
N ILE A 94 -11.75 20.63 -11.58
CA ILE A 94 -10.47 21.30 -11.34
C ILE A 94 -10.24 21.37 -9.83
N ILE A 95 -9.03 21.05 -9.38
CA ILE A 95 -8.65 21.18 -7.98
C ILE A 95 -7.86 22.47 -7.80
N GLU A 96 -8.21 23.25 -6.77
CA GLU A 96 -7.44 24.44 -6.37
C GLU A 96 -5.98 24.06 -6.07
N GLY A 97 -5.04 24.79 -6.68
CA GLY A 97 -3.59 24.51 -6.58
C GLY A 97 -3.05 23.53 -7.63
N MET A 98 -3.89 23.05 -8.56
CA MET A 98 -3.49 22.25 -9.72
C MET A 98 -3.87 22.92 -11.04
N ASP A 99 -3.41 24.17 -11.20
CA ASP A 99 -3.73 24.99 -12.36
C ASP A 99 -3.35 24.31 -13.68
N GLY A 100 -4.23 24.43 -14.67
CA GLY A 100 -4.04 23.83 -15.99
C GLY A 100 -4.33 22.33 -16.05
N TYR A 101 -4.91 21.73 -15.01
CA TYR A 101 -5.41 20.35 -15.04
C TYR A 101 -6.90 20.27 -14.71
N ALA A 102 -7.62 19.51 -15.53
CA ALA A 102 -8.99 19.09 -15.25
C ALA A 102 -9.03 17.56 -15.19
N PHE A 103 -9.76 17.02 -14.23
CA PHE A 103 -9.87 15.58 -14.01
C PHE A 103 -11.25 15.07 -14.39
N LEU A 104 -11.31 14.02 -15.19
CA LEU A 104 -12.54 13.29 -15.40
C LEU A 104 -12.98 12.61 -14.08
N PRO A 105 -14.30 12.45 -13.88
CA PRO A 105 -14.82 11.71 -12.74
C PRO A 105 -14.23 10.31 -12.68
N PRO A 106 -13.86 9.81 -11.48
CA PRO A 106 -13.29 8.49 -11.33
C PRO A 106 -14.30 7.42 -11.70
N THR A 107 -13.82 6.38 -12.38
CA THR A 107 -14.62 5.20 -12.72
C THR A 107 -15.04 4.43 -11.47
N GLY A 108 -16.06 3.57 -11.58
CA GLY A 108 -16.48 2.73 -10.45
C GLY A 108 -15.33 1.87 -9.89
N LEU A 109 -14.45 1.38 -10.76
CA LEU A 109 -13.29 0.59 -10.36
C LEU A 109 -12.27 1.43 -9.60
N GLU A 110 -12.04 2.68 -10.00
CA GLU A 110 -11.12 3.60 -9.34
C GLU A 110 -11.61 4.03 -7.97
N ARG A 111 -12.91 4.25 -7.81
CA ARG A 111 -13.53 4.52 -6.51
C ARG A 111 -13.26 3.36 -5.56
N VAL A 112 -13.54 2.13 -6.01
CA VAL A 112 -13.29 0.91 -5.22
C VAL A 112 -11.80 0.77 -4.90
N ALA A 113 -10.93 1.02 -5.88
CA ALA A 113 -9.49 0.92 -5.69
C ALA A 113 -8.98 1.99 -4.70
N GLY A 114 -9.48 3.22 -4.76
CA GLY A 114 -9.19 4.28 -3.79
C GLY A 114 -9.59 3.91 -2.36
N PHE A 115 -10.74 3.25 -2.16
CA PHE A 115 -11.13 2.71 -0.86
C PHE A 115 -10.27 1.50 -0.42
N ALA A 116 -9.85 0.65 -1.37
CA ALA A 116 -9.05 -0.53 -1.07
C ALA A 116 -7.57 -0.18 -0.77
N ALA A 117 -7.03 0.87 -1.37
CA ALA A 117 -5.64 1.31 -1.21
C ALA A 117 -5.19 1.42 0.27
N PRO A 118 -5.90 2.14 1.17
CA PRO A 118 -5.50 2.21 2.58
C PRO A 118 -5.53 0.83 3.26
N LEU A 119 -6.48 -0.05 2.92
CA LEU A 119 -6.54 -1.41 3.45
C LEU A 119 -5.32 -2.24 3.03
N VAL A 120 -4.89 -2.11 1.77
CA VAL A 120 -3.69 -2.77 1.25
C VAL A 120 -2.43 -2.28 1.98
N VAL A 121 -2.32 -0.97 2.24
CA VAL A 121 -1.20 -0.40 3.00
C VAL A 121 -1.19 -0.93 4.43
N ILE A 122 -2.34 -0.94 5.12
CA ILE A 122 -2.47 -1.48 6.48
C ILE A 122 -2.07 -2.95 6.51
N PHE A 123 -2.55 -3.75 5.56
CA PHE A 123 -2.19 -5.17 5.46
C PHE A 123 -0.69 -5.37 5.23
N GLY A 124 -0.07 -4.54 4.38
CA GLY A 124 1.37 -4.51 4.17
C GLY A 124 2.15 -4.20 5.45
N LEU A 125 1.70 -3.21 6.23
CA LEU A 125 2.28 -2.86 7.54
C LEU A 125 2.14 -4.02 8.53
N VAL A 126 0.98 -4.66 8.60
CA VAL A 126 0.76 -5.85 9.45
C VAL A 126 1.74 -6.96 9.05
N LEU A 127 1.93 -7.25 7.76
CA LEU A 127 2.90 -8.27 7.33
C LEU A 127 4.35 -7.89 7.62
N LEU A 128 4.68 -6.59 7.60
CA LEU A 128 6.01 -6.08 7.89
C LEU A 128 6.36 -6.19 9.38
N PHE A 129 5.42 -5.84 10.25
CA PHE A 129 5.62 -5.74 11.70
C PHE A 129 5.09 -6.93 12.51
N ALA A 130 4.28 -7.82 11.92
CA ALA A 130 3.74 -8.97 12.63
C ALA A 130 4.89 -9.77 13.26
N PRO A 131 4.85 -9.98 14.60
CA PRO A 131 5.88 -10.73 15.28
C PRO A 131 5.94 -12.11 14.64
N ARG A 132 7.13 -12.50 14.18
CA ARG A 132 7.36 -13.84 13.68
C ARG A 132 7.15 -14.76 14.87
N LYS A 133 5.92 -15.27 15.01
CA LYS A 133 5.57 -16.32 15.97
C LYS A 133 6.48 -17.48 15.60
N ARG A 134 7.69 -17.49 16.19
CA ARG A 134 8.58 -18.63 16.17
C ARG A 134 7.70 -19.68 16.80
N ARG A 135 7.11 -20.54 15.97
CA ARG A 135 6.58 -21.81 16.44
C ARG A 135 7.81 -22.43 17.11
N ARG A 136 7.93 -22.24 18.42
CA ARG A 136 8.71 -23.11 19.28
C ARG A 136 8.06 -24.44 18.98
N ARG A 137 8.62 -25.16 18.00
CA ARG A 137 8.42 -26.60 17.90
C ARG A 137 8.78 -27.05 19.29
N GLY A 138 7.77 -27.43 20.06
CA GLY A 138 7.96 -28.17 21.29
C GLY A 138 8.70 -29.42 20.88
N ARG A 139 10.02 -29.32 20.85
CA ARG A 139 10.93 -30.44 21.03
C ARG A 139 10.81 -30.73 22.53
N SER A 140 9.69 -31.33 22.89
CA SER A 140 9.55 -32.06 24.14
C SER A 140 10.40 -33.33 23.96
N HIS A 141 11.71 -33.13 24.03
CA HIS A 141 12.63 -34.12 24.57
C HIS A 141 12.56 -33.98 26.09
N GLY A 142 12.35 -35.09 26.78
CA GLY A 142 12.08 -35.17 28.20
C GLY A 142 11.13 -36.35 28.39
N HIS A 143 11.58 -37.60 28.30
CA HIS A 143 12.62 -38.26 29.11
C HIS A 143 12.20 -38.35 30.59
N HIS A 144 11.30 -39.31 30.84
CA HIS A 144 11.33 -40.19 32.02
C HIS A 144 11.63 -41.58 31.44
N GLY A 145 12.55 -42.41 31.94
CA GLY A 145 13.29 -42.36 33.18
C GLY A 145 13.22 -43.75 33.82
N ASP A 146 13.97 -44.70 33.27
CA ASP A 146 14.27 -46.01 33.86
C ASP A 146 15.74 -46.26 33.43
N HIS A 147 16.73 -45.91 34.26
CA HIS A 147 17.36 -46.80 35.25
C HIS A 147 17.53 -48.23 34.73
N ASP A 148 18.75 -48.58 34.29
CA ASP A 148 19.54 -49.68 34.85
C ASP A 148 20.86 -49.88 34.07
N HIS A 149 21.87 -50.34 34.82
CA HIS A 149 23.18 -50.89 34.44
C HIS A 149 24.25 -49.89 33.98
N ASP A 150 25.24 -49.59 34.82
CA ASP A 150 26.39 -50.42 35.27
C ASP A 150 27.56 -50.28 34.30
N ASP A 151 28.74 -50.29 34.91
CA ASP A 151 30.05 -50.54 34.35
C ASP A 151 30.95 -49.32 34.02
N ASP A 152 31.83 -49.06 34.99
CA ASP A 152 33.28 -48.89 34.89
C ASP A 152 33.85 -48.19 33.65
N ASP A 153 34.61 -47.10 33.87
CA ASP A 153 36.06 -47.22 33.72
C ASP A 153 36.83 -45.97 34.21
N TYR A 154 38.01 -46.26 34.73
CA TYR A 154 38.99 -45.36 35.32
C TYR A 154 39.67 -44.44 34.29
N GLY A 155 40.01 -43.22 34.71
CA GLY A 155 40.94 -42.31 34.00
C GLY A 155 40.63 -40.85 34.31
N ASP A 156 41.03 -40.33 35.48
CA ASP A 156 42.34 -39.70 35.73
C ASP A 156 42.52 -38.33 35.04
N SER A 157 42.89 -37.36 35.88
CA SER A 157 43.56 -36.09 35.61
C SER A 157 42.72 -34.87 35.20
N ASP A 158 42.40 -34.09 36.23
CA ASP A 158 42.81 -32.69 36.44
C ASP A 158 42.71 -31.66 35.30
N ASP A 159 42.08 -30.55 35.68
CA ASP A 159 42.58 -29.17 35.56
C ASP A 159 41.70 -28.21 34.73
N GLY A 160 41.48 -27.01 35.28
CA GLY A 160 40.90 -25.86 34.57
C GLY A 160 39.59 -25.33 35.14
N GLY A 161 39.69 -24.49 36.17
CA GLY A 161 38.57 -23.87 36.86
C GLY A 161 37.77 -22.81 36.10
N GLY A 162 36.77 -22.28 36.80
CA GLY A 162 36.46 -20.86 36.72
C GLY A 162 34.99 -20.46 36.61
N TRP A 163 34.49 -19.87 37.71
CA TRP A 163 33.48 -18.78 37.82
C TRP A 163 32.05 -19.13 37.35
N GLY A 164 30.99 -19.04 38.14
CA GLY A 164 30.67 -18.08 39.18
C GLY A 164 29.56 -17.13 38.70
N ASP A 165 28.46 -17.07 39.48
CA ASP A 165 27.25 -16.22 39.42
C ASP A 165 26.10 -16.58 38.47
N SER A 166 24.88 -16.94 38.91
CA SER A 166 23.91 -16.49 39.95
C SER A 166 22.93 -15.41 39.45
N GLY A 167 21.62 -15.71 39.53
CA GLY A 167 20.48 -14.80 39.32
C GLY A 167 19.63 -15.21 38.11
N GLY A 168 18.46 -15.84 38.22
CA GLY A 168 17.44 -15.78 39.26
C GLY A 168 16.54 -14.57 39.02
N ASP A 169 15.45 -14.73 38.25
CA ASP A 169 14.12 -14.30 38.72
C ASP A 169 12.96 -14.90 37.91
N SER A 170 11.83 -14.92 38.59
CA SER A 170 10.65 -15.74 38.45
C SER A 170 9.50 -14.89 37.90
N GLY A 171 8.53 -15.49 37.21
CA GLY A 171 7.34 -14.76 36.78
C GLY A 171 6.32 -15.63 36.09
N GLY A 172 5.60 -16.42 36.89
CA GLY A 172 4.39 -17.14 36.49
C GLY A 172 3.24 -16.19 36.15
N GLY A 173 2.28 -16.71 35.40
CA GLY A 173 1.14 -15.96 34.92
C GLY A 173 0.15 -16.88 34.25
N ASP A 174 -0.66 -17.52 35.10
CA ASP A 174 -1.72 -18.44 34.73
C ASP A 174 -2.99 -17.61 34.47
N GLY A 175 -3.68 -17.88 33.37
CA GLY A 175 -4.89 -17.14 33.00
C GLY A 175 -5.80 -18.01 32.14
N GLY A 176 -6.46 -18.97 32.79
CA GLY A 176 -7.59 -19.68 32.23
C GLY A 176 -8.85 -18.80 32.22
N GLY A 177 -9.71 -19.02 31.23
CA GLY A 177 -11.02 -18.37 31.13
C GLY A 177 -11.85 -19.08 30.07
N GLY A 178 -12.53 -20.15 30.49
CA GLY A 178 -13.65 -20.72 29.76
C GLY A 178 -14.91 -19.91 30.06
N GLY A 179 -15.77 -19.78 29.05
CA GLY A 179 -17.10 -19.20 29.16
C GLY A 179 -18.01 -19.93 28.17
N ASP A 180 -18.87 -20.75 28.78
CA ASP A 180 -20.26 -21.15 28.48
C ASP A 180 -20.81 -20.97 27.05
#